data_AF-A0A7Y8F1S4-F1
#
_entry.id   AF-A0A7Y8F1S4-F1
#
_cell.length_a   1.000
_cell.length_b   1.000
_cell.length_c   1.000
_cell.angle_alpha   90.00
_cell.angle_beta   90.00
_cell.angle_gamma   90.00
#
_symmetry.space_group_name_H-M   'P 1'
#
loop_
_entity.id
_entity.type
_entity.pdbx_description
1 polymer ?
#
loop_
_entity_poly.entity_id
_entity_poly.type
_entity_poly.pdbx_seq_one_letter_code
_entity_poly.pdbx_strand_id
1 'polypeptide(L)'
;MAHKTAILTTEFVPLILAERAGSWSTTCLDAPHLPKDVVSTRPNRSLNTRSASLHVEAARGDISGPVLAIGNRLKHLDDVDTHASAKGSNAYIGKDVVQTMTMMAPEQYAEHQALNAWTGRVDLARIAHIDQFNQTAGRNLGFRKSGNVSHQLLINRRLFDCLTPVISYARYDMMDDCVEVSQKLQRRKSRKAESKKATRRRSPKLAQLAKMLKADQRRQQLAGGLTTRR
;
A
#
# COMPACT_ATOMS: atom_id res chain seq x y z
N MET A 1 -31.64 11.36 39.50
CA MET A 1 -31.32 10.24 38.58
C MET A 1 -30.69 10.82 37.32
N ALA A 2 -29.43 10.53 37.03
CA ALA A 2 -28.80 10.97 35.79
C ALA A 2 -28.46 9.74 34.94
N HIS A 3 -29.38 9.33 34.06
CA HIS A 3 -29.11 8.29 33.07
C HIS A 3 -28.76 8.94 31.74
N LYS A 4 -27.60 9.60 31.68
CA LYS A 4 -27.00 10.00 30.40
C LYS A 4 -25.92 8.98 30.06
N THR A 5 -26.20 8.13 29.09
CA THR A 5 -25.22 7.19 28.53
C THR A 5 -24.37 7.92 27.50
N ALA A 6 -23.06 8.00 27.74
CA ALA A 6 -22.11 8.48 26.75
C ALA A 6 -21.36 7.28 26.16
N ILE A 7 -21.28 7.23 24.83
CA ILE A 7 -20.48 6.24 24.10
C ILE A 7 -19.33 6.98 23.44
N LEU A 8 -18.12 6.55 23.73
CA LEU A 8 -16.91 7.07 23.10
C LEU A 8 -16.45 6.08 22.04
N THR A 9 -16.41 6.53 20.79
CA THR A 9 -15.85 5.75 19.68
C THR A 9 -14.82 6.58 18.94
N THR A 10 -13.86 5.89 18.34
CA THR A 10 -12.92 6.50 17.39
C THR A 10 -13.15 6.01 15.97
N GLU A 11 -14.25 5.27 15.77
CA GLU A 11 -14.63 4.63 14.51
C GLU A 11 -15.75 5.43 13.85
N PHE A 12 -15.66 5.61 12.54
CA PHE A 12 -16.62 6.38 11.78
C PHE A 12 -17.87 5.58 11.44
N VAL A 13 -17.76 4.26 11.23
CA VAL A 13 -18.96 3.44 10.91
C VAL A 13 -20.01 3.53 12.03
N PRO A 14 -19.70 3.28 13.32
CA PRO A 14 -20.68 3.41 14.39
C PRO A 14 -21.26 4.83 14.51
N LEU A 15 -20.45 5.86 14.26
CA LEU A 15 -20.90 7.25 14.28
C LEU A 15 -21.96 7.51 13.20
N ILE A 16 -21.70 7.09 11.96
CA ILE A 16 -22.62 7.23 10.84
C ILE A 16 -23.94 6.49 11.10
N LEU A 17 -23.87 5.29 11.70
CA LEU A 17 -25.07 4.54 12.06
C LEU A 17 -25.87 5.24 13.17
N ALA A 18 -25.20 5.83 14.16
CA ALA A 18 -25.85 6.58 15.23
C ALA A 18 -26.54 7.86 14.71
N GLU A 19 -25.87 8.58 13.80
CA GLU A 19 -26.45 9.75 13.12
C GLU A 19 -27.69 9.37 12.31
N ARG A 20 -27.62 8.25 11.57
CA ARG A 20 -28.76 7.76 10.78
C ARG A 20 -29.93 7.34 11.68
N ALA A 21 -29.65 6.73 12.83
CA ALA A 21 -30.68 6.32 13.79
C ALA A 21 -31.42 7.51 14.41
N GLY A 22 -30.77 8.68 14.50
CA GLY A 22 -31.39 9.94 14.95
C GLY A 22 -31.71 10.02 16.46
N SER A 23 -31.48 8.95 17.22
CA SER A 23 -31.74 8.89 18.68
C SER A 23 -30.55 9.33 19.53
N TRP A 24 -29.43 9.72 18.92
CA TRP A 24 -28.19 10.05 19.60
C TRP A 24 -27.76 11.48 19.26
N SER A 25 -27.33 12.24 20.27
CA SER A 25 -26.55 13.45 20.04
C SER A 25 -25.10 13.04 19.76
N THR A 26 -24.59 13.37 18.58
CA THR A 26 -23.23 13.06 18.18
C THR A 26 -22.36 14.31 18.25
N THR A 27 -21.11 14.15 18.68
CA THR A 27 -20.11 15.22 18.69
C THR A 27 -18.79 14.62 18.25
N CYS A 28 -18.22 15.17 17.18
CA CYS A 28 -16.92 14.75 16.67
C CYS A 28 -15.85 15.71 17.17
N LEU A 29 -14.79 15.16 17.77
CA LEU A 29 -13.58 15.90 18.09
C LEU A 29 -12.57 15.62 16.98
N ASP A 30 -12.25 16.64 16.20
CA ASP A 30 -11.24 16.58 15.15
C ASP A 30 -10.06 17.50 15.50
N ALA A 31 -8.88 17.16 15.01
CA ALA A 31 -7.64 17.90 15.21
C ALA A 31 -6.95 18.13 13.85
N PRO A 32 -7.58 18.89 12.93
CA PRO A 32 -7.13 18.99 11.53
C PRO A 32 -5.76 19.67 11.36
N HIS A 33 -5.29 20.38 12.38
CA HIS A 33 -4.00 21.08 12.38
C HIS A 33 -2.87 20.26 13.00
N LEU A 34 -3.15 19.11 13.61
CA LEU A 34 -2.11 18.22 14.08
C LEU A 34 -1.53 17.46 12.89
N PRO A 35 -0.20 17.43 12.72
CA PRO A 35 0.41 16.62 11.68
C PRO A 35 0.07 15.15 11.95
N LYS A 36 -0.29 14.43 10.88
CA LYS A 36 -0.55 13.00 10.96
C LYS A 36 0.77 12.24 11.02
N ASP A 37 0.85 11.24 11.90
CA ASP A 37 1.93 10.25 11.80
C ASP A 37 1.80 9.47 10.48
N VAL A 38 2.94 9.07 9.93
CA VAL A 38 3.04 8.40 8.63
C VAL A 38 3.16 6.89 8.83
N VAL A 39 2.39 6.14 8.05
CA VAL A 39 2.48 4.69 7.92
C VAL A 39 3.05 4.33 6.56
N SER A 40 4.21 3.66 6.57
CA SER A 40 4.85 3.08 5.39
C SER A 40 3.89 2.07 4.77
N THR A 41 3.40 2.34 3.56
CA THR A 41 2.36 1.54 2.92
C THR A 41 2.94 0.86 1.69
N ARG A 42 2.76 -0.46 1.59
CA ARG A 42 3.23 -1.30 0.48
C ARG A 42 2.05 -1.99 -0.21
N PRO A 43 1.43 -1.34 -1.20
CA PRO A 43 0.35 -1.97 -1.96
C PRO A 43 0.87 -3.09 -2.87
N ASN A 44 0.37 -4.31 -2.70
CA ASN A 44 0.78 -5.47 -3.49
C ASN A 44 -0.43 -6.21 -4.08
N ARG A 45 -0.41 -6.50 -5.38
CA ARG A 45 -1.49 -7.25 -6.06
C ARG A 45 -1.59 -8.71 -5.63
N SER A 46 -0.48 -9.33 -5.22
CA SER A 46 -0.46 -10.74 -4.81
C SER A 46 -0.91 -10.95 -3.37
N LEU A 47 -1.05 -9.88 -2.58
CA LEU A 47 -1.46 -9.98 -1.18
C LEU A 47 -2.93 -10.38 -1.08
N ASN A 48 -3.19 -11.58 -0.58
CA ASN A 48 -4.51 -12.09 -0.29
C ASN A 48 -4.45 -12.90 1.01
N THR A 49 -5.60 -13.36 1.51
CA THR A 49 -5.67 -14.05 2.79
C THR A 49 -4.80 -15.31 2.85
N ARG A 50 -4.56 -16.00 1.73
CA ARG A 50 -3.70 -17.20 1.68
C ARG A 50 -2.21 -16.85 1.64
N SER A 51 -1.85 -15.74 0.99
CA SER A 51 -0.45 -15.28 0.84
C SER A 51 0.00 -14.30 1.93
N ALA A 52 -0.91 -13.85 2.81
CA ALA A 52 -0.63 -12.81 3.80
C ALA A 52 0.56 -13.13 4.70
N SER A 53 0.67 -14.38 5.16
CA SER A 53 1.79 -14.83 5.99
C SER A 53 3.15 -14.72 5.29
N LEU A 54 3.22 -15.14 4.02
CA LEU A 54 4.45 -15.01 3.21
C LEU A 54 4.89 -13.55 3.07
N HIS A 55 3.92 -12.63 2.93
CA HIS A 55 4.21 -11.20 2.83
C HIS A 55 4.66 -10.60 4.15
N VAL A 56 4.12 -11.06 5.28
CA VAL A 56 4.56 -10.66 6.63
C VAL A 56 5.99 -11.10 6.86
N GLU A 57 6.33 -12.36 6.59
CA GLU A 57 7.69 -12.88 6.78
C GLU A 57 8.71 -12.14 5.89
N ALA A 58 8.35 -11.86 4.63
CA ALA A 58 9.19 -11.05 3.76
C ALA A 58 9.42 -9.63 4.31
N ALA A 59 8.38 -9.01 4.88
CA ALA A 59 8.49 -7.68 5.49
C ALA A 59 9.30 -7.69 6.79
N ARG A 60 9.17 -8.75 7.62
CA ARG A 60 9.97 -8.94 8.83
C ARG A 60 11.46 -9.02 8.51
N GLY A 61 11.83 -9.69 7.40
CA GLY A 61 13.22 -9.74 6.93
C GLY A 61 13.84 -8.39 6.57
N ASP A 62 13.01 -7.37 6.27
CA ASP A 62 13.48 -6.01 5.97
C ASP A 62 13.70 -5.14 7.23
N ILE A 63 13.20 -5.58 8.40
CA ILE A 63 13.21 -4.81 9.65
C ILE A 63 14.19 -5.47 10.63
N SER A 64 15.07 -4.65 11.23
CA SER A 64 16.02 -5.13 12.23
C SER A 64 15.36 -5.16 13.61
N GLY A 65 15.04 -6.35 14.12
CA GLY A 65 14.55 -6.55 15.48
C GLY A 65 13.21 -7.28 15.55
N PRO A 66 12.61 -7.40 16.75
CA PRO A 66 11.32 -8.07 16.92
C PRO A 66 10.18 -7.23 16.34
N VAL A 67 9.36 -7.85 15.49
CA VAL A 67 8.25 -7.20 14.78
C VAL A 67 6.94 -7.95 15.04
N LEU A 68 5.97 -7.25 15.59
CA LEU A 68 4.63 -7.79 15.82
C LEU A 68 3.82 -7.69 14.52
N ALA A 69 3.11 -8.77 14.16
CA ALA A 69 2.24 -8.74 12.99
C ALA A 69 0.77 -8.65 13.39
N ILE A 70 -0.01 -7.83 12.68
CA ILE A 70 -1.45 -7.70 12.89
C ILE A 70 -2.18 -7.99 11.58
N GLY A 71 -3.04 -9.00 11.58
CA GLY A 71 -3.73 -9.42 10.37
C GLY A 71 -4.68 -10.58 10.57
N ASN A 72 -5.67 -10.67 9.68
CA ASN A 72 -6.60 -11.80 9.70
C ASN A 72 -5.95 -13.04 9.07
N ARG A 73 -6.24 -14.21 9.67
CA ARG A 73 -5.77 -15.54 9.22
C ARG A 73 -4.24 -15.70 9.14
N LEU A 74 -3.54 -15.10 10.10
CA LEU A 74 -2.10 -15.24 10.27
C LEU A 74 -1.73 -16.19 11.44
N LYS A 75 -2.67 -17.00 11.92
CA LYS A 75 -2.60 -17.75 13.19
C LYS A 75 -1.43 -18.76 13.30
N HIS A 76 -0.81 -19.10 12.18
CA HIS A 76 0.32 -20.04 12.10
C HIS A 76 1.69 -19.36 12.16
N LEU A 77 1.73 -18.04 12.33
CA LEU A 77 2.95 -17.27 12.57
C LEU A 77 3.04 -16.91 14.05
N ASP A 78 4.27 -16.86 14.57
CA ASP A 78 4.55 -16.36 15.92
C ASP A 78 4.44 -14.84 15.99
N ASP A 79 4.17 -14.31 17.19
CA ASP A 79 4.04 -12.87 17.47
C ASP A 79 3.00 -12.16 16.59
N VAL A 80 1.85 -12.83 16.42
CA VAL A 80 0.77 -12.40 15.54
C VAL A 80 -0.54 -12.25 16.27
N ASP A 81 -1.20 -11.15 15.98
CA ASP A 81 -2.55 -10.86 16.43
C ASP A 81 -3.52 -10.63 15.27
N THR A 82 -4.80 -10.79 15.59
CA THR A 82 -5.88 -10.34 14.71
C THR A 82 -6.15 -8.86 14.96
N HIS A 83 -6.77 -8.16 14.01
CA HIS A 83 -7.19 -6.78 14.28
C HIS A 83 -8.19 -6.67 15.44
N ALA A 84 -9.01 -7.71 15.64
CA ALA A 84 -9.94 -7.79 16.76
C ALA A 84 -9.21 -7.93 18.10
N SER A 85 -8.20 -8.79 18.20
CA SER A 85 -7.40 -8.95 19.44
C SER A 85 -6.50 -7.75 19.70
N ALA A 86 -6.02 -7.08 18.65
CA ALA A 86 -5.23 -5.86 18.78
C ALA A 86 -6.04 -4.69 19.37
N LYS A 87 -7.37 -4.70 19.19
CA LYS A 87 -8.27 -3.67 19.72
C LYS A 87 -8.22 -3.65 21.24
N GLY A 88 -7.75 -2.54 21.80
CA GLY A 88 -7.66 -2.34 23.25
C GLY A 88 -6.39 -2.87 23.90
N SER A 89 -5.53 -3.58 23.16
CA SER A 89 -4.25 -4.08 23.67
C SER A 89 -3.20 -2.97 23.76
N ASN A 90 -2.36 -3.03 24.80
CA ASN A 90 -1.19 -2.16 24.97
C ASN A 90 0.11 -2.80 24.47
N ALA A 91 0.07 -4.04 23.97
CA ALA A 91 1.26 -4.81 23.61
C ALA A 91 2.10 -4.19 22.46
N TYR A 92 1.50 -3.30 21.66
CA TYR A 92 2.14 -2.69 20.49
C TYR A 92 2.79 -1.33 20.75
N ILE A 93 2.71 -0.83 21.99
CA ILE A 93 3.36 0.42 22.38
C ILE A 93 4.87 0.22 22.34
N GLY A 94 5.58 1.05 21.57
CA GLY A 94 7.04 0.99 21.51
C GLY A 94 7.60 -0.21 20.73
N LYS A 95 6.78 -0.85 19.88
CA LYS A 95 7.18 -2.00 19.05
C LYS A 95 7.08 -1.69 17.57
N ASP A 96 7.89 -2.34 16.74
CA ASP A 96 7.67 -2.29 15.30
C ASP A 96 6.48 -3.19 14.92
N VAL A 97 5.63 -2.69 14.02
CA VAL A 97 4.38 -3.35 13.63
C VAL A 97 4.30 -3.52 12.13
N VAL A 98 3.98 -4.74 11.70
CA VAL A 98 3.55 -5.04 10.32
C VAL A 98 2.07 -5.38 10.33
N GLN A 99 1.27 -4.49 9.75
CA GLN A 99 -0.15 -4.69 9.56
C GLN A 99 -0.43 -5.23 8.16
N THR A 100 -1.33 -6.21 8.04
CA THR A 100 -1.84 -6.66 6.74
C THR A 100 -3.31 -6.25 6.56
N MET A 101 -3.69 -5.86 5.34
CA MET A 101 -5.08 -5.62 4.97
C MET A 101 -5.41 -6.32 3.65
N THR A 102 -6.39 -7.21 3.72
CA THR A 102 -6.93 -7.95 2.57
C THR A 102 -8.41 -7.63 2.41
N MET A 103 -9.00 -8.03 1.28
CA MET A 103 -10.43 -7.84 1.04
C MET A 103 -11.26 -8.47 2.16
N MET A 104 -12.33 -7.77 2.54
CA MET A 104 -13.32 -8.24 3.49
C MET A 104 -13.92 -9.59 3.05
N ALA A 105 -14.26 -10.45 4.02
CA ALA A 105 -14.95 -11.70 3.73
C ALA A 105 -16.34 -11.43 3.13
N PRO A 106 -16.89 -12.32 2.28
CA PRO A 106 -18.18 -12.07 1.61
C PRO A 106 -19.34 -11.77 2.57
N GLU A 107 -19.41 -12.47 3.70
CA GLU A 107 -20.44 -12.27 4.73
C GLU A 107 -20.36 -10.88 5.35
N GLN A 108 -19.16 -10.49 5.80
CA GLN A 108 -18.92 -9.17 6.37
C GLN A 108 -19.15 -8.06 5.33
N TYR A 109 -18.81 -8.30 4.06
CA TYR A 109 -19.10 -7.35 2.98
C TYR A 109 -20.61 -7.20 2.75
N ALA A 110 -21.36 -8.31 2.74
CA ALA A 110 -22.81 -8.29 2.60
C ALA A 110 -23.49 -7.51 3.73
N GLU A 111 -23.02 -7.65 4.97
CA GLU A 111 -23.47 -6.85 6.11
C GLU A 111 -23.28 -5.35 5.86
N HIS A 112 -22.10 -4.93 5.41
CA HIS A 112 -21.84 -3.51 5.11
C HIS A 112 -22.67 -3.01 3.91
N GLN A 113 -23.05 -3.89 2.98
CA GLN A 113 -23.97 -3.52 1.90
C GLN A 113 -25.40 -3.33 2.40
N ALA A 114 -25.87 -4.15 3.34
CA ALA A 114 -27.15 -3.92 3.99
C ALA A 114 -27.17 -2.59 4.77
N LEU A 115 -26.08 -2.29 5.49
CA LEU A 115 -25.92 -1.00 6.19
C LEU A 115 -25.87 0.18 5.22
N ASN A 116 -25.20 0.03 4.07
CA ASN A 116 -25.18 1.03 3.00
C ASN A 116 -26.60 1.33 2.52
N ALA A 117 -27.41 0.29 2.24
CA ALA A 117 -28.79 0.46 1.82
C ALA A 117 -29.64 1.19 2.87
N TRP A 118 -29.48 0.86 4.15
CA TRP A 118 -30.21 1.51 5.24
C TRP A 118 -29.82 2.98 5.47
N THR A 119 -28.52 3.28 5.31
CA THR A 119 -27.97 4.63 5.50
C THR A 119 -28.04 5.51 4.25
N GLY A 120 -28.35 4.94 3.09
CA GLY A 120 -28.30 5.65 1.80
C GLY A 120 -26.86 5.91 1.31
N ARG A 121 -25.89 5.12 1.78
CA ARG A 121 -24.47 5.25 1.45
C ARG A 121 -24.00 4.13 0.53
N VAL A 122 -22.75 4.23 0.06
CA VAL A 122 -22.12 3.23 -0.82
C VAL A 122 -20.69 2.87 -0.39
N ASP A 123 -20.23 3.40 0.74
CA ASP A 123 -18.82 3.46 1.12
C ASP A 123 -18.52 2.87 2.50
N LEU A 124 -19.51 2.37 3.26
CA LEU A 124 -19.31 1.87 4.62
C LEU A 124 -18.29 0.73 4.70
N ALA A 125 -18.26 -0.19 3.73
CA ALA A 125 -17.24 -1.25 3.69
C ALA A 125 -15.80 -0.68 3.56
N ARG A 126 -15.64 0.43 2.83
CA ARG A 126 -14.34 1.12 2.69
C ARG A 126 -13.99 1.86 3.97
N ILE A 127 -14.95 2.55 4.58
CA ILE A 127 -14.76 3.24 5.86
C ILE A 127 -14.41 2.24 6.96
N ALA A 128 -15.03 1.05 6.99
CA ALA A 128 -14.70 -0.01 7.95
C ALA A 128 -13.23 -0.47 7.85
N HIS A 129 -12.69 -0.56 6.63
CA HIS A 129 -11.26 -0.81 6.44
C HIS A 129 -10.39 0.32 6.98
N ILE A 130 -10.79 1.59 6.79
CA ILE A 130 -10.09 2.74 7.36
C ILE A 130 -10.18 2.74 8.89
N ASP A 131 -11.31 2.36 9.49
CA ASP A 131 -11.47 2.22 10.94
C ASP A 131 -10.53 1.14 11.49
N GLN A 132 -10.43 0.00 10.81
CA GLN A 132 -9.50 -1.07 11.15
C GLN A 132 -8.04 -0.62 11.07
N PHE A 133 -7.69 0.14 10.03
CA PHE A 133 -6.38 0.79 9.88
C PHE A 133 -6.09 1.74 11.04
N ASN A 134 -6.99 2.69 11.29
CA ASN A 134 -6.86 3.69 12.34
C ASN A 134 -6.73 3.05 13.73
N GLN A 135 -7.50 2.00 14.00
CA GLN A 135 -7.42 1.27 15.27
C GLN A 135 -6.05 0.63 15.45
N THR A 136 -5.52 0.01 14.41
CA THR A 136 -4.23 -0.70 14.46
C THR A 136 -3.08 0.30 14.59
N ALA A 137 -3.03 1.30 13.72
CA ALA A 137 -2.03 2.38 13.77
C ALA A 137 -2.11 3.16 15.09
N GLY A 138 -3.31 3.38 15.63
CA GLY A 138 -3.48 4.07 16.92
C GLY A 138 -2.95 3.33 18.14
N ARG A 139 -2.73 2.01 18.06
CA ARG A 139 -2.05 1.27 19.15
C ARG A 139 -0.54 1.44 19.13
N ASN A 140 0.02 1.77 17.96
CA ASN A 140 1.45 1.89 17.77
C ASN A 140 1.93 3.35 17.75
N LEU A 141 1.31 4.15 16.88
CA LEU A 141 1.64 5.55 16.60
C LEU A 141 0.74 6.54 17.34
N GLY A 142 -0.28 6.08 18.08
CA GLY A 142 -1.18 6.97 18.81
C GLY A 142 -0.52 7.71 19.99
N PHE A 143 -1.32 8.38 20.81
CA PHE A 143 -0.85 9.20 21.95
C PHE A 143 0.09 8.50 22.94
N ARG A 144 0.13 7.16 22.94
CA ARG A 144 0.99 6.35 23.81
C ARG A 144 2.29 5.92 23.13
N LYS A 145 2.61 6.45 21.94
CA LYS A 145 3.85 6.18 21.21
C LYS A 145 5.06 6.39 22.12
N SER A 146 5.98 5.44 22.09
CA SER A 146 7.22 5.48 22.85
C SER A 146 8.38 5.08 21.95
N GLY A 147 9.46 5.85 21.97
CA GLY A 147 10.62 5.62 21.12
C GLY A 147 10.37 5.87 19.63
N ASN A 148 11.33 5.44 18.82
CA ASN A 148 11.26 5.50 17.36
C ASN A 148 10.77 4.16 16.81
N VAL A 149 9.45 4.03 16.68
CA VAL A 149 8.78 2.82 16.17
C VAL A 149 8.37 3.00 14.71
N SER A 150 8.41 1.90 13.97
CA SER A 150 7.93 1.81 12.60
C SER A 150 6.60 1.07 12.53
N HIS A 151 5.69 1.60 11.72
CA HIS A 151 4.45 0.92 11.33
C HIS A 151 4.45 0.75 9.82
N GLN A 152 4.34 -0.50 9.38
CA GLN A 152 4.21 -0.83 7.97
C GLN A 152 2.85 -1.45 7.68
N LEU A 153 2.17 -0.94 6.65
CA LEU A 153 0.92 -1.47 6.12
C LEU A 153 1.19 -2.23 4.82
N LEU A 154 0.99 -3.55 4.84
CA LEU A 154 0.91 -4.39 3.66
C LEU A 154 -0.56 -4.48 3.23
N ILE A 155 -0.90 -3.95 2.06
CA ILE A 155 -2.29 -3.88 1.60
C ILE A 155 -2.44 -4.43 0.20
N ASN A 156 -3.56 -5.11 -0.09
CA ASN A 156 -3.84 -5.51 -1.47
C ASN A 156 -3.94 -4.25 -2.36
N ARG A 157 -3.26 -4.22 -3.51
CA ARG A 157 -3.27 -3.03 -4.37
C ARG A 157 -4.68 -2.59 -4.78
N ARG A 158 -5.55 -3.53 -5.15
CA ARG A 158 -6.94 -3.21 -5.53
C ARG A 158 -7.71 -2.66 -4.34
N LEU A 159 -7.48 -3.19 -3.14
CA LEU A 159 -8.09 -2.65 -1.93
C LEU A 159 -7.60 -1.21 -1.69
N PHE A 160 -6.30 -0.96 -1.77
CA PHE A 160 -5.73 0.39 -1.61
C PHE A 160 -6.34 1.39 -2.59
N ASP A 161 -6.43 1.03 -3.87
CA ASP A 161 -7.07 1.86 -4.89
C ASP A 161 -8.57 2.09 -4.58
N CYS A 162 -9.26 1.10 -3.99
CA CYS A 162 -10.65 1.24 -3.53
C CYS A 162 -10.81 2.14 -2.29
N LEU A 163 -9.76 2.34 -1.47
CA LEU A 163 -9.80 3.19 -0.28
C LEU A 163 -9.51 4.66 -0.61
N THR A 164 -8.89 4.97 -1.75
CA THR A 164 -8.56 6.35 -2.14
C THR A 164 -9.72 7.33 -2.01
N PRO A 165 -10.98 7.01 -2.42
CA PRO A 165 -12.10 7.94 -2.28
C PRO A 165 -12.51 8.26 -0.84
N VAL A 166 -12.09 7.44 0.14
CA VAL A 166 -12.44 7.59 1.57
C VAL A 166 -11.20 7.82 2.43
N ILE A 167 -10.05 8.14 1.83
CA ILE A 167 -8.79 8.28 2.55
C ILE A 167 -8.82 9.46 3.54
N SER A 168 -9.72 10.42 3.36
CA SER A 168 -9.95 11.53 4.30
C SER A 168 -10.36 11.05 5.69
N TYR A 169 -10.97 9.87 5.81
CA TYR A 169 -11.29 9.24 7.10
C TYR A 169 -10.04 8.63 7.78
N ALA A 170 -8.90 8.53 7.08
CA ALA A 170 -7.67 8.04 7.67
C ALA A 170 -7.06 9.09 8.61
N ARG A 171 -6.80 8.69 9.85
CA ARG A 171 -6.16 9.54 10.87
C ARG A 171 -4.63 9.54 10.77
N TYR A 172 -4.08 8.58 10.03
CA TYR A 172 -2.66 8.42 9.75
C TYR A 172 -2.45 8.51 8.24
N ASP A 173 -1.31 9.05 7.83
CA ASP A 173 -1.00 9.18 6.41
C ASP A 173 -0.46 7.87 5.85
N MET A 174 -1.12 7.33 4.81
CA MET A 174 -0.66 6.15 4.09
C MET A 174 0.31 6.57 2.98
N MET A 175 1.61 6.39 3.20
CA MET A 175 2.64 6.72 2.21
C MET A 175 2.97 5.50 1.34
N ASP A 176 2.67 5.55 0.03
CA ASP A 176 2.96 4.45 -0.90
C ASP A 176 4.47 4.37 -1.24
N ASP A 177 5.18 3.46 -0.57
CA ASP A 177 6.61 3.23 -0.78
C ASP A 177 6.91 2.63 -2.16
N CYS A 178 5.95 1.94 -2.78
CA CYS A 178 6.15 1.30 -4.09
C CYS A 178 6.27 2.34 -5.21
N VAL A 179 5.65 3.51 -5.08
CA VAL A 179 5.80 4.63 -6.02
C VAL A 179 7.23 5.17 -5.97
N GLU A 180 7.78 5.36 -4.77
CA GLU A 180 9.14 5.88 -4.61
C GLU A 180 10.20 4.90 -5.13
N VAL A 181 10.02 3.60 -4.85
CA VAL A 181 10.89 2.53 -5.38
C VAL A 181 10.82 2.45 -6.91
N SER A 182 9.61 2.54 -7.49
CA SER A 182 9.41 2.54 -8.94
C SER A 182 10.07 3.75 -9.61
N GLN A 183 9.94 4.95 -9.03
CA GLN A 183 10.61 6.16 -9.51
C GLN A 183 12.14 6.05 -9.41
N LYS A 184 12.69 5.53 -8.30
CA LYS A 184 14.14 5.29 -8.15
C LYS A 184 14.65 4.28 -9.18
N LEU A 185 13.90 3.20 -9.44
CA LEU A 185 14.22 2.21 -10.47
C LEU A 185 14.16 2.81 -11.89
N GLN A 186 13.16 3.64 -12.19
CA GLN A 186 13.08 4.34 -13.47
C GLN A 186 14.24 5.31 -13.68
N ARG A 187 14.62 6.09 -12.65
CA ARG A 187 15.80 6.98 -12.67
C ARG A 187 17.11 6.21 -12.89
N ARG A 188 17.24 5.00 -12.34
CA ARG A 188 18.41 4.13 -12.58
C ARG A 188 18.43 3.58 -14.00
N LYS A 189 17.26 3.20 -14.55
CA LYS A 189 17.14 2.72 -15.94
C LYS A 189 17.46 3.82 -16.95
N SER A 190 16.96 5.04 -16.76
CA SER A 190 17.25 6.18 -17.64
C SER A 190 18.74 6.54 -17.63
N ARG A 191 19.38 6.62 -16.45
CA ARG A 191 20.84 6.83 -16.33
C ARG A 191 21.68 5.75 -17.02
N LYS A 192 21.29 4.47 -16.90
CA LYS A 192 21.99 3.37 -17.62
C LYS A 192 21.80 3.46 -19.13
N ALA A 193 20.63 3.88 -19.61
CA ALA A 193 20.37 4.06 -21.03
C ALA A 193 21.18 5.23 -21.62
N GLU A 194 21.28 6.35 -20.90
CA GLU A 194 22.12 7.50 -21.27
C GLU A 194 23.61 7.15 -21.32
N SER A 195 24.11 6.43 -20.31
CA SER A 195 25.49 5.94 -20.27
C SER A 195 25.81 5.03 -21.48
N LYS A 196 24.95 4.05 -21.80
CA LYS A 196 25.14 3.20 -22.98
C LYS A 196 25.09 3.96 -24.31
N LYS A 197 24.27 5.01 -24.41
CA LYS A 197 24.17 5.87 -25.60
C LYS A 197 25.43 6.73 -25.77
N ALA A 198 26.02 7.20 -24.67
CA ALA A 198 27.29 7.92 -24.66
C ALA A 198 28.47 7.01 -25.06
N THR A 199 28.51 5.76 -24.57
CA THR A 199 29.55 4.79 -24.95
C THR A 199 29.46 4.38 -26.43
N ARG A 200 28.24 4.19 -26.97
CA ARG A 200 28.04 3.88 -28.41
C ARG A 200 28.48 5.02 -29.33
N ARG A 201 28.25 6.28 -28.94
CA ARG A 201 28.69 7.46 -29.71
C ARG A 201 30.21 7.63 -29.74
N ARG A 202 30.94 7.05 -28.79
CA ARG A 202 32.40 7.19 -28.65
C ARG A 202 33.23 6.09 -29.33
N SER A 203 32.63 5.15 -30.07
CA SER A 203 33.39 4.11 -30.79
C SER A 203 33.48 4.41 -32.30
N PRO A 204 34.39 5.31 -32.75
CA PRO A 204 34.54 5.65 -34.16
C PRO A 204 34.90 4.43 -35.03
N LYS A 205 35.60 3.43 -34.46
CA LYS A 205 35.97 2.18 -35.15
C LYS A 205 34.75 1.36 -35.61
N LEU A 206 33.68 1.26 -34.83
CA LEU A 206 32.48 0.48 -35.19
C LEU A 206 31.63 1.18 -36.26
N ALA A 207 31.55 2.52 -36.21
CA ALA A 207 30.89 3.31 -37.24
C ALA A 207 31.64 3.23 -38.58
N GLN A 208 32.97 3.18 -38.54
CA GLN A 208 33.82 3.03 -39.72
C GLN A 208 33.70 1.62 -40.33
N LEU A 209 33.69 0.56 -39.50
CA LEU A 209 33.49 -0.81 -39.94
C LEU A 209 32.12 -1.03 -40.62
N ALA A 210 31.06 -0.44 -40.07
CA ALA A 210 29.72 -0.50 -40.63
C ALA A 210 29.60 0.24 -41.98
N LYS A 211 30.37 1.33 -42.17
CA LYS A 211 30.47 2.01 -43.47
C LYS A 211 31.22 1.17 -44.50
N MET A 212 32.30 0.50 -44.10
CA MET A 212 33.07 -0.38 -44.98
C MET A 212 32.26 -1.60 -45.44
N LEU A 213 31.55 -2.26 -44.53
CA LEU A 213 30.67 -3.41 -44.86
C LEU A 213 29.55 -3.03 -45.84
N LYS A 214 28.94 -1.84 -45.69
CA LYS A 214 27.94 -1.34 -46.65
C LYS A 214 28.54 -0.99 -48.01
N ALA A 215 29.79 -0.54 -48.06
CA ALA A 215 30.48 -0.26 -49.31
C ALA A 215 30.80 -1.56 -50.06
N ASP A 216 31.21 -2.62 -49.35
CA ASP A 216 31.48 -3.93 -49.95
C ASP A 216 30.22 -4.61 -50.48
N GLN A 217 29.10 -4.53 -49.75
CA GLN A 217 27.81 -5.05 -50.24
C GLN A 217 27.34 -4.34 -51.52
N ARG A 218 27.55 -3.02 -51.63
CA ARG A 218 27.25 -2.28 -52.86
C ARG A 218 28.17 -2.66 -54.02
N ARG A 219 29.45 -2.93 -53.76
CA ARG A 219 30.40 -3.41 -54.78
C ARG A 219 30.03 -4.80 -55.29
N GLN A 220 29.59 -5.70 -54.42
CA GLN A 220 29.14 -7.04 -54.81
C GLN A 220 27.83 -7.01 -55.63
N GLN A 221 26.91 -6.08 -55.32
CA GLN A 221 25.69 -5.88 -56.14
C GLN A 221 25.98 -5.29 -57.52
N LEU A 222 26.99 -4.43 -57.66
CA LEU A 222 27.39 -3.88 -58.96
C LEU A 222 28.18 -4.89 -59.80
N ALA A 223 29.00 -5.76 -59.18
CA ALA A 223 29.74 -6.81 -59.86
C ALA A 223 28.84 -7.98 -60.33
N GLY A 224 27.74 -8.26 -59.64
CA GLY A 224 26.75 -9.27 -60.04
C GLY A 224 25.84 -8.86 -61.21
N GLY A 225 25.89 -7.60 -61.66
CA GLY A 225 25.06 -7.08 -62.75
C GLY A 225 25.63 -7.25 -64.16
N LEU A 226 26.90 -7.65 -64.31
CA LEU A 226 27.59 -7.73 -65.61
C LEU A 226 27.57 -9.12 -66.28
N THR A 227 26.94 -10.14 -65.67
CA THR A 227 26.89 -11.51 -66.21
C THR A 227 25.55 -11.90 -66.85
N THR A 228 24.63 -10.95 -67.03
CA THR A 228 23.35 -11.21 -67.71
C THR A 228 22.99 -10.05 -68.64
N ARG A 229 23.54 -10.08 -69.86
CA ARG A 229 22.94 -9.52 -71.09
C ARG A 229 23.65 -10.14 -72.29
N ARG A 230 23.04 -11.22 -72.81
CA ARG A 230 23.09 -11.57 -74.23
C ARG A 230 22.26 -10.56 -75.01
#